data_AF-A0A382TK37-F1
#
_entry.id   AF-A0A382TK37-F1
#
_cell.length_a   1.000
_cell.length_b   1.000
_cell.length_c   1.000
_cell.angle_alpha   90.00
_cell.angle_beta   90.00
_cell.angle_gamma   90.00
#
_symmetry.space_group_name_H-M   'P 1'
#
loop_
_entity.id
_entity.type
_entity.pdbx_description
1 polymer ?
#
loop_
_entity_poly.entity_id
_entity_poly.type
_entity_poly.pdbx_seq_one_letter_code
_entity_poly.pdbx_strand_id
1 'polypeptide(L)'
;RKRMEEAIDGEYQAFKAKGGAYTRTHFFGKYPELLEMVSNMSDEDIWRLNRGGHDPHKIYTAYHAAVNHTGQPTVILAKTVKGYGMGGSGEGANITHQQKKIRQEDLLMFRDRFHLPLSNDQVEQMEFFHPGDSSPEVVYLHQQRENLGGYLPSRRTRGDGLTTPQLSFFSRLLKSTGEREISTTQALVQAMTLLCRDEQLGSRIVPIVPDEARTFGMEGMFRQIGIYAHEGQKYEPVDRDQLMYYREDQKGQFLQEGINEDGAISSWIAAATSYSNSGIQMIPFYTFYSMFGFQRVGDLI
;
A
#
# COMPACT_ATOMS: atom_id res chain seq x y z
N ARG A 1 -8.55 -14.86 -28.64
CA ARG A 1 -8.79 -13.61 -27.89
C ARG A 1 -10.27 -13.45 -27.51
N LYS A 2 -11.18 -13.31 -28.47
CA LYS A 2 -12.65 -13.20 -28.24
C LYS A 2 -13.19 -14.14 -27.14
N ARG A 3 -12.92 -15.45 -27.23
CA ARG A 3 -13.39 -16.42 -26.21
C ARG A 3 -12.90 -16.10 -24.79
N MET A 4 -11.68 -15.57 -24.63
CA MET A 4 -11.14 -15.21 -23.32
C MET A 4 -11.87 -14.01 -22.71
N GLU A 5 -12.35 -13.08 -23.54
CA GLU A 5 -13.08 -11.87 -23.13
C GLU A 5 -14.56 -12.16 -22.86
N GLU A 6 -15.15 -13.14 -23.55
CA GLU A 6 -16.53 -13.59 -23.32
C GLU A 6 -16.69 -14.47 -22.08
N ALA A 7 -15.65 -15.21 -21.71
CA ALA A 7 -15.70 -16.11 -20.56
C ALA A 7 -15.73 -15.31 -19.25
N ILE A 8 -16.76 -15.54 -18.44
CA ILE A 8 -16.92 -14.86 -17.15
C ILE A 8 -16.12 -15.55 -16.04
N ASP A 9 -15.89 -14.87 -14.92
CA ASP A 9 -15.08 -15.38 -13.82
C ASP A 9 -15.55 -16.75 -13.29
N GLY A 10 -16.87 -16.96 -13.19
CA GLY A 10 -17.45 -18.25 -12.78
C GLY A 10 -17.06 -19.41 -13.71
N GLU A 11 -17.01 -19.15 -15.02
CA GLU A 11 -16.54 -20.15 -16.00
C GLU A 11 -15.04 -20.44 -15.81
N TYR A 12 -14.22 -19.40 -15.63
CA TYR A 12 -12.79 -19.57 -15.36
C TYR A 12 -12.49 -20.36 -14.08
N GLN A 13 -13.32 -20.24 -13.05
CA GLN A 13 -13.22 -21.10 -11.87
C GLN A 13 -13.57 -22.54 -12.21
N ALA A 14 -14.66 -22.78 -12.95
CA ALA A 14 -15.07 -24.11 -13.36
C ALA A 14 -14.02 -24.81 -14.25
N PHE A 15 -13.39 -24.10 -15.18
CA PHE A 15 -12.33 -24.65 -16.03
C PHE A 15 -11.15 -25.18 -15.19
N LYS A 16 -10.75 -24.43 -14.16
CA LYS A 16 -9.65 -24.87 -13.29
C LYS A 16 -10.07 -26.03 -12.39
N ALA A 17 -11.26 -25.97 -11.80
CA ALA A 17 -11.75 -26.97 -10.85
C ALA A 17 -12.08 -28.33 -11.49
N LYS A 18 -12.55 -28.35 -12.75
CA LYS A 18 -13.07 -29.55 -13.41
C LYS A 18 -12.08 -30.22 -14.38
N GLY A 19 -10.86 -29.70 -14.48
CA GLY A 19 -9.80 -30.36 -15.24
C GLY A 19 -9.79 -30.04 -16.74
N GLY A 20 -8.85 -30.69 -17.43
CA GLY A 20 -8.58 -30.45 -18.85
C GLY A 20 -9.69 -30.88 -19.80
N ALA A 21 -10.29 -32.05 -19.58
CA ALA A 21 -11.40 -32.55 -20.40
C ALA A 21 -12.60 -31.59 -20.40
N TYR A 22 -12.97 -31.08 -19.22
CA TYR A 22 -14.02 -30.07 -19.08
C TYR A 22 -13.63 -28.78 -19.79
N THR A 23 -12.39 -28.33 -19.63
CA THR A 23 -11.88 -27.12 -20.30
C THR A 23 -11.85 -27.28 -21.82
N ARG A 24 -11.46 -28.44 -22.35
CA ARG A 24 -11.52 -28.74 -23.78
C ARG A 24 -12.94 -28.56 -24.30
N THR A 25 -13.92 -29.17 -23.66
CA THR A 25 -15.32 -29.13 -24.13
C THR A 25 -15.95 -27.75 -23.98
N HIS A 26 -15.75 -27.09 -22.84
CA HIS A 26 -16.51 -25.88 -22.48
C HIS A 26 -15.80 -24.56 -22.80
N PHE A 27 -14.47 -24.55 -22.89
CA PHE A 27 -13.71 -23.38 -23.32
C PHE A 27 -13.33 -23.46 -24.80
N PHE A 28 -12.56 -24.49 -25.19
CA PHE A 28 -12.07 -24.65 -26.56
C PHE A 28 -13.18 -25.14 -27.51
N GLY A 29 -14.07 -26.01 -27.06
CA GLY A 29 -15.19 -26.55 -27.84
C GLY A 29 -16.32 -25.54 -28.11
N LYS A 30 -16.22 -24.31 -27.59
CA LYS A 30 -17.17 -23.22 -27.91
C LYS A 30 -17.10 -22.82 -29.38
N TYR A 31 -15.94 -22.97 -30.01
CA TYR A 31 -15.67 -22.60 -31.39
C TYR A 31 -14.83 -23.68 -32.08
N PRO A 32 -15.18 -24.16 -33.29
CA PRO A 32 -14.44 -25.22 -33.97
C PRO A 32 -12.94 -24.92 -34.14
N GLU A 33 -12.59 -23.68 -34.45
CA GLU A 33 -11.21 -23.25 -34.63
C GLU A 33 -10.38 -23.34 -33.34
N LEU A 34 -11.00 -23.14 -32.16
CA LEU A 34 -10.30 -23.26 -30.88
C LEU A 34 -10.10 -24.71 -30.48
N LEU A 35 -11.03 -25.59 -30.84
CA LEU A 35 -10.88 -27.03 -30.62
C LEU A 35 -9.75 -27.59 -31.47
N GLU A 36 -9.64 -27.13 -32.73
CA GLU A 36 -8.53 -27.48 -33.62
C GLU A 36 -7.18 -27.01 -33.07
N MET A 37 -7.11 -25.80 -32.46
CA MET A 37 -5.88 -25.27 -31.86
C MET A 37 -5.29 -26.16 -30.75
N VAL A 38 -6.10 -26.99 -30.10
CA VAL A 38 -5.66 -27.90 -29.01
C VAL A 38 -5.81 -29.37 -29.39
N SER A 39 -5.96 -29.68 -30.69
CA SER A 39 -6.21 -31.05 -31.18
C SER A 39 -5.06 -32.01 -30.87
N ASN A 40 -3.84 -31.51 -30.82
CA ASN A 40 -2.63 -32.26 -30.50
C ASN A 40 -2.26 -32.26 -29.01
N MET A 41 -3.01 -31.53 -28.17
CA MET A 41 -2.81 -31.49 -26.72
C MET A 41 -3.62 -32.60 -26.06
N SER A 42 -3.06 -33.29 -25.07
CA SER A 42 -3.86 -34.14 -24.17
C SER A 42 -4.70 -33.29 -23.21
N ASP A 43 -5.66 -33.91 -22.50
CA ASP A 43 -6.40 -33.19 -21.46
C ASP A 43 -5.49 -32.75 -20.32
N GLU A 44 -4.45 -33.52 -20.01
CA GLU A 44 -3.43 -33.13 -19.04
C GLU A 44 -2.63 -31.90 -19.51
N ASP A 45 -2.28 -31.82 -20.79
CA ASP A 45 -1.66 -30.61 -21.37
C ASP A 45 -2.55 -29.38 -21.23
N ILE A 46 -3.84 -29.52 -21.53
CA ILE A 46 -4.80 -28.42 -21.39
C ILE A 46 -4.94 -27.99 -19.92
N TRP A 47 -4.97 -28.94 -18.99
CA TRP A 47 -5.06 -28.64 -17.56
C TRP A 47 -3.82 -27.91 -17.04
N ARG A 48 -2.65 -28.19 -17.61
CA ARG A 48 -1.37 -27.56 -17.27
C ARG A 48 -1.23 -26.12 -17.78
N LEU A 49 -2.11 -25.65 -18.69
CA LEU A 49 -2.12 -24.26 -19.12
C LEU A 49 -2.31 -23.33 -17.91
N ASN A 50 -1.26 -22.56 -17.59
CA ASN A 50 -1.19 -21.80 -16.35
C ASN A 50 -1.69 -20.36 -16.51
N ARG A 51 -1.96 -19.69 -15.38
CA ARG A 51 -2.33 -18.27 -15.34
C ARG A 51 -1.06 -17.42 -15.22
N GLY A 52 -1.05 -16.24 -15.83
CA GLY A 52 0.14 -15.38 -15.88
C GLY A 52 0.69 -14.94 -14.51
N GLY A 53 -0.15 -14.93 -13.47
CA GLY A 53 0.30 -14.64 -12.10
C GLY A 53 1.21 -15.71 -11.49
N HIS A 54 1.33 -16.87 -12.12
CA HIS A 54 2.19 -17.99 -11.71
C HIS A 54 3.39 -18.18 -12.63
N ASP A 55 3.60 -17.28 -13.59
CA ASP A 55 4.74 -17.28 -14.50
C ASP A 55 5.73 -16.17 -14.09
N PRO A 56 6.92 -16.52 -13.55
CA PRO A 56 7.91 -15.55 -13.11
C PRO A 56 8.35 -14.58 -14.21
N HIS A 57 8.39 -15.00 -15.48
CA HIS A 57 8.76 -14.11 -16.58
C HIS A 57 7.68 -13.05 -16.83
N LYS A 58 6.39 -13.43 -16.74
CA LYS A 58 5.28 -12.47 -16.88
C LYS A 58 5.24 -11.49 -15.71
N ILE A 59 5.42 -11.99 -14.48
CA ILE A 59 5.52 -11.16 -13.28
C ILE A 59 6.69 -10.18 -13.38
N TYR A 60 7.90 -10.67 -13.70
CA TYR A 60 9.06 -9.81 -13.88
C TYR A 60 8.83 -8.73 -14.94
N THR A 61 8.29 -9.11 -16.10
CA THR A 61 7.99 -8.16 -17.18
C THR A 61 7.04 -7.07 -16.72
N ALA A 62 6.01 -7.41 -15.94
CA ALA A 62 5.04 -6.46 -15.40
C ALA A 62 5.68 -5.50 -14.37
N TYR A 63 6.48 -6.01 -13.43
CA TYR A 63 7.19 -5.18 -12.45
C TYR A 63 8.25 -4.30 -13.11
N HIS A 64 9.00 -4.84 -14.07
CA HIS A 64 9.99 -4.07 -14.82
C HIS A 64 9.32 -2.92 -15.58
N ALA A 65 8.19 -3.17 -16.24
CA ALA A 65 7.42 -2.11 -16.88
C ALA A 65 6.94 -1.06 -15.86
N ALA A 66 6.43 -1.49 -14.70
CA ALA A 66 5.93 -0.60 -13.66
C ALA A 66 7.02 0.31 -13.05
N VAL A 67 8.21 -0.23 -12.77
CA VAL A 67 9.33 0.55 -12.18
C VAL A 67 9.88 1.58 -13.18
N ASN A 68 9.78 1.31 -14.48
CA ASN A 68 10.23 2.23 -15.53
C ASN A 68 9.10 3.16 -16.05
N HIS A 69 7.88 3.04 -15.52
CA HIS A 69 6.75 3.88 -15.91
C HIS A 69 6.80 5.22 -15.16
N THR A 70 6.53 6.32 -15.87
CA THR A 70 6.55 7.68 -15.29
C THR A 70 5.24 8.41 -15.55
N GLY A 71 4.90 9.37 -14.68
CA GLY A 71 3.76 10.27 -14.86
C GLY A 71 2.44 9.83 -14.22
N GLN A 72 2.26 8.54 -13.93
CA GLN A 72 1.11 8.06 -13.15
C GLN A 72 1.41 6.76 -12.37
N PRO A 73 0.61 6.41 -11.36
CA PRO A 73 0.70 5.11 -10.69
C PRO A 73 0.40 3.94 -11.64
N THR A 74 0.97 2.76 -11.36
CA THR A 74 0.73 1.51 -12.09
C THR A 74 -0.01 0.50 -11.23
N VAL A 75 -1.02 -0.16 -11.78
CA VAL A 75 -1.72 -1.30 -11.15
C VAL A 75 -1.43 -2.57 -11.97
N ILE A 76 -0.92 -3.62 -11.32
CA ILE A 76 -0.66 -4.93 -11.94
C ILE A 76 -1.80 -5.87 -11.58
N LEU A 77 -2.59 -6.29 -12.57
CA LEU A 77 -3.68 -7.26 -12.40
C LEU A 77 -3.17 -8.69 -12.63
N ALA A 78 -2.62 -9.30 -11.58
CA ALA A 78 -2.09 -10.67 -11.64
C ALA A 78 -3.20 -11.72 -11.55
N LYS A 79 -3.52 -12.39 -12.66
CA LYS A 79 -4.47 -13.51 -12.67
C LYS A 79 -3.82 -14.76 -12.07
N THR A 80 -4.26 -15.19 -10.89
CA THR A 80 -3.73 -16.36 -10.14
C THR A 80 -4.80 -17.43 -9.93
N VAL A 81 -4.43 -18.59 -9.38
CA VAL A 81 -5.35 -19.64 -8.91
C VAL A 81 -5.36 -19.62 -7.39
N LYS A 82 -6.54 -19.53 -6.76
CA LYS A 82 -6.69 -19.65 -5.31
C LYS A 82 -6.35 -21.08 -4.87
N GLY A 83 -5.53 -21.22 -3.83
CA GLY A 83 -5.06 -22.52 -3.34
C GLY A 83 -4.14 -23.24 -4.32
N TYR A 84 -3.36 -22.51 -5.13
CA TYR A 84 -2.48 -23.09 -6.14
C TYR A 84 -1.55 -24.16 -5.55
N GLY A 85 -1.61 -25.37 -6.10
CA GLY A 85 -0.79 -26.49 -5.67
C GLY A 85 -1.25 -27.21 -4.41
N MET A 86 -2.40 -26.86 -3.84
CA MET A 86 -3.00 -27.54 -2.69
C MET A 86 -3.87 -28.75 -3.07
N GLY A 87 -3.91 -29.13 -4.35
CA GLY A 87 -4.70 -30.27 -4.82
C GLY A 87 -6.19 -30.16 -4.47
N GLY A 88 -6.80 -31.29 -4.11
CA GLY A 88 -8.23 -31.39 -3.78
C GLY A 88 -8.69 -30.58 -2.58
N SER A 89 -7.75 -30.09 -1.76
CA SER A 89 -8.03 -29.28 -0.57
C SER A 89 -8.04 -27.77 -0.79
N GLY A 90 -8.03 -27.28 -2.03
CA GLY A 90 -8.23 -25.85 -2.24
C GLY A 90 -7.96 -25.31 -3.63
N GLU A 91 -7.27 -26.04 -4.52
CA GLU A 91 -6.91 -25.51 -5.83
C GLU A 91 -8.15 -25.34 -6.71
N GLY A 92 -8.59 -24.09 -6.88
CA GLY A 92 -9.82 -23.80 -7.61
C GLY A 92 -11.11 -24.26 -6.90
N ALA A 93 -11.03 -24.62 -5.63
CA ALA A 93 -12.18 -25.02 -4.82
C ALA A 93 -12.63 -23.89 -3.88
N ASN A 94 -13.95 -23.70 -3.76
CA ASN A 94 -14.57 -22.75 -2.83
C ASN A 94 -14.79 -23.37 -1.45
N ILE A 95 -13.73 -23.91 -0.84
CA ILE A 95 -13.78 -24.38 0.55
C ILE A 95 -13.71 -23.19 1.53
N THR A 96 -14.24 -23.37 2.74
CA THR A 96 -14.23 -22.33 3.78
C THR A 96 -12.81 -22.07 4.29
N HIS A 97 -12.44 -20.79 4.45
CA HIS A 97 -11.14 -20.38 4.99
C HIS A 97 -10.90 -20.75 6.47
N GLN A 98 -11.90 -21.33 7.14
CA GLN A 98 -11.85 -21.71 8.55
C GLN A 98 -11.53 -23.20 8.77
N GLN A 99 -11.09 -23.93 7.74
CA GLN A 99 -10.66 -25.32 7.92
C GLN A 99 -9.48 -25.40 8.90
N LYS A 100 -9.73 -25.98 10.07
CA LYS A 100 -8.77 -26.09 11.17
C LYS A 100 -7.65 -27.11 10.91
N LYS A 101 -7.87 -28.08 10.01
CA LYS A 101 -6.94 -29.17 9.73
C LYS A 101 -6.82 -29.38 8.23
N ILE A 102 -5.59 -29.40 7.72
CA ILE A 102 -5.27 -29.89 6.39
C ILE A 102 -5.17 -31.42 6.48
N ARG A 103 -5.72 -32.16 5.51
CA ARG A 103 -5.61 -33.63 5.53
C ARG A 103 -4.18 -34.01 5.15
N GLN A 104 -3.66 -35.06 5.78
CA GLN A 104 -2.30 -35.55 5.56
C GLN A 104 -2.01 -35.87 4.08
N GLU A 105 -3.00 -36.42 3.37
CA GLU A 105 -2.91 -36.68 1.92
C GLU A 105 -2.63 -35.42 1.11
N ASP A 106 -3.19 -34.27 1.48
CA ASP A 106 -2.97 -33.02 0.77
C ASP A 106 -1.57 -32.45 1.05
N LEU A 107 -1.02 -32.68 2.25
CA LEU A 107 0.35 -32.30 2.59
C LEU A 107 1.36 -33.13 1.78
N LEU A 108 1.11 -34.43 1.64
CA LEU A 108 1.93 -35.30 0.79
C LEU A 108 1.83 -34.90 -0.69
N MET A 109 0.63 -34.60 -1.20
CA MET A 109 0.45 -34.08 -2.56
C MET A 109 1.17 -32.74 -2.76
N PHE A 110 1.13 -31.83 -1.78
CA PHE A 110 1.85 -30.56 -1.83
C PHE A 110 3.35 -30.79 -1.90
N ARG A 111 3.89 -31.64 -1.01
CA ARG A 111 5.31 -32.04 -1.03
C ARG A 111 5.72 -32.56 -2.40
N ASP A 112 4.95 -33.51 -2.94
CA ASP A 112 5.27 -34.16 -4.22
C ASP A 112 5.20 -33.18 -5.38
N ARG A 113 4.19 -32.31 -5.39
CA ARG A 113 4.01 -31.29 -6.45
C ARG A 113 5.14 -30.29 -6.50
N PHE A 114 5.64 -29.85 -5.35
CA PHE A 114 6.74 -28.89 -5.25
C PHE A 114 8.11 -29.56 -5.09
N HIS A 115 8.16 -30.89 -5.23
CA HIS A 115 9.38 -31.70 -5.14
C HIS A 115 10.20 -31.44 -3.88
N LEU A 116 9.53 -31.27 -2.73
CA LEU A 116 10.20 -30.98 -1.46
C LEU A 116 10.89 -32.25 -0.93
N PRO A 117 12.18 -32.17 -0.52
CA PRO A 117 12.95 -33.32 -0.08
C PRO A 117 12.66 -33.68 1.39
N LEU A 118 11.39 -34.00 1.68
CA LEU A 118 10.91 -34.44 2.99
C LEU A 118 10.36 -35.87 2.90
N SER A 119 10.71 -36.72 3.86
CA SER A 119 10.08 -38.03 3.99
C SER A 119 8.60 -37.93 4.41
N ASN A 120 7.83 -39.02 4.27
CA ASN A 120 6.42 -39.04 4.71
C ASN A 120 6.30 -38.70 6.20
N ASP A 121 7.14 -39.30 7.05
CA ASP A 121 7.14 -39.10 8.50
C ASP A 121 7.40 -37.63 8.87
N GLN A 122 8.32 -36.96 8.15
CA GLN A 122 8.61 -35.54 8.38
C GLN A 122 7.44 -34.64 7.96
N VAL A 123 6.73 -34.99 6.88
CA VAL A 123 5.50 -34.29 6.48
C VAL A 123 4.40 -34.49 7.52
N GLU A 124 4.25 -35.69 8.08
CA GLU A 124 3.30 -35.99 9.14
C GLU A 124 3.56 -35.17 10.42
N GLN A 125 4.83 -34.99 10.76
CA GLN A 125 5.26 -34.19 11.91
C GLN A 125 5.27 -32.68 11.65
N MET A 126 4.96 -32.25 10.41
CA MET A 126 5.03 -30.85 9.97
C MET A 126 6.40 -30.23 10.21
N GLU A 127 7.47 -30.99 9.97
CA GLU A 127 8.83 -30.48 10.13
C GLU A 127 9.11 -29.33 9.16
N PHE A 128 9.81 -28.31 9.65
CA PHE A 128 10.33 -27.26 8.79
C PHE A 128 11.53 -27.79 7.99
N PHE A 129 11.53 -27.55 6.69
CA PHE A 129 12.65 -27.85 5.82
C PHE A 129 13.62 -26.66 5.73
N HIS A 130 14.90 -26.92 5.93
CA HIS A 130 15.99 -26.00 5.61
C HIS A 130 17.08 -26.78 4.87
N PRO A 131 17.47 -26.40 3.63
CA PRO A 131 18.45 -27.15 2.83
C PRO A 131 19.90 -27.01 3.34
N GLY A 132 20.13 -26.18 4.37
CA GLY A 132 21.43 -25.91 4.99
C GLY A 132 21.99 -24.54 4.59
N ASP A 133 22.77 -23.91 5.48
CA ASP A 133 23.25 -22.53 5.30
C ASP A 133 24.17 -22.37 4.08
N SER A 134 24.87 -23.45 3.71
CA SER A 134 25.77 -23.48 2.55
C SER A 134 25.12 -24.02 1.28
N SER A 135 23.79 -24.24 1.26
CA SER A 135 23.11 -24.75 0.07
C SER A 135 23.10 -23.68 -1.05
N PRO A 136 23.13 -24.06 -2.33
CA PRO A 136 23.05 -23.10 -3.43
C PRO A 136 21.82 -22.19 -3.36
N GLU A 137 20.68 -22.71 -2.90
CA GLU A 137 19.43 -21.98 -2.75
C GLU A 137 19.52 -20.90 -1.67
N VAL A 138 20.11 -21.22 -0.51
CA VAL A 138 20.27 -20.29 0.60
C VAL A 138 21.31 -19.21 0.27
N VAL A 139 22.42 -19.61 -0.35
CA VAL A 139 23.44 -18.66 -0.85
C VAL A 139 22.83 -17.70 -1.87
N TYR A 140 22.06 -18.21 -2.84
CA TYR A 140 21.37 -17.36 -3.82
C TYR A 140 20.36 -16.43 -3.14
N LEU A 141 19.56 -16.93 -2.20
CA LEU A 141 18.59 -16.12 -1.45
C LEU A 141 19.27 -14.96 -0.73
N HIS A 142 20.35 -15.23 0.02
CA HIS A 142 21.11 -14.21 0.74
C HIS A 142 21.74 -13.20 -0.22
N GLN A 143 22.41 -13.66 -1.28
CA GLN A 143 23.03 -12.78 -2.27
C GLN A 143 22.01 -11.83 -2.93
N GLN A 144 20.83 -12.34 -3.28
CA GLN A 144 19.78 -11.51 -3.87
C GLN A 144 19.24 -10.47 -2.87
N ARG A 145 19.12 -10.83 -1.59
CA ARG A 145 18.72 -9.87 -0.55
C ARG A 145 19.78 -8.81 -0.32
N GLU A 146 21.05 -9.19 -0.24
CA GLU A 146 22.18 -8.26 -0.09
C GLU A 146 22.26 -7.27 -1.25
N ASN A 147 22.14 -7.76 -2.49
CA ASN A 147 22.09 -6.92 -3.69
C ASN A 147 20.93 -5.92 -3.69
N LEU A 148 19.85 -6.20 -2.94
CA LEU A 148 18.66 -5.37 -2.80
C LEU A 148 18.61 -4.57 -1.48
N GLY A 149 19.73 -4.45 -0.77
CA GLY A 149 19.83 -3.63 0.44
C GLY A 149 19.42 -4.33 1.74
N GLY A 150 19.35 -5.67 1.77
CA GLY A 150 19.11 -6.48 2.96
C GLY A 150 17.71 -7.10 3.01
N TYR A 151 17.26 -7.51 4.20
CA TYR A 151 15.98 -8.22 4.40
C TYR A 151 14.79 -7.29 4.63
N LEU A 152 13.61 -7.72 4.16
CA LEU A 152 12.34 -7.03 4.35
C LEU A 152 11.23 -8.06 4.64
N PRO A 153 10.19 -7.72 5.45
CA PRO A 153 10.00 -6.43 6.11
C PRO A 153 10.95 -6.22 7.30
N SER A 154 11.34 -4.98 7.54
CA SER A 154 12.12 -4.55 8.71
C SER A 154 11.58 -3.21 9.19
N ARG A 155 11.62 -2.97 10.51
CA ARG A 155 11.08 -1.75 11.12
C ARG A 155 12.11 -1.12 12.05
N ARG A 156 12.42 0.16 11.81
CA ARG A 156 13.21 0.98 12.73
C ARG A 156 12.34 1.48 13.86
N THR A 157 12.86 1.47 15.08
CA THR A 157 12.13 1.96 16.27
C THR A 157 12.46 3.41 16.61
N ARG A 158 13.48 3.99 15.96
CA ARG A 158 13.94 5.37 16.17
C ARG A 158 14.33 6.01 14.84
N GLY A 159 14.05 7.30 14.70
CA GLY A 159 14.51 8.14 13.59
C GLY A 159 15.73 9.00 13.99
N ASP A 160 15.95 10.07 13.24
CA ASP A 160 16.89 11.15 13.58
C ASP A 160 16.54 11.86 14.90
N GLY A 161 17.49 12.56 15.50
CA GLY A 161 17.24 13.34 16.72
C GLY A 161 16.67 14.72 16.39
N LEU A 162 15.71 15.18 17.19
CA LEU A 162 15.16 16.54 17.12
C LEU A 162 15.42 17.29 18.43
N THR A 163 15.91 18.53 18.34
CA THR A 163 15.98 19.44 19.47
C THR A 163 14.64 20.14 19.61
N THR A 164 13.98 19.95 20.75
CA THR A 164 12.72 20.64 21.02
C THR A 164 12.98 22.05 21.55
N PRO A 165 12.16 23.05 21.15
CA PRO A 165 12.27 24.39 21.67
C PRO A 165 11.95 24.40 23.16
N GLN A 166 12.65 25.26 23.91
CA GLN A 166 12.32 25.49 25.31
C GLN A 166 10.93 26.12 25.44
N LEU A 167 10.27 25.95 26.59
CA LEU A 167 8.95 26.54 26.85
C LEU A 167 8.92 28.07 26.64
N SER A 168 10.04 28.75 26.89
CA SER A 168 10.22 30.19 26.66
C SER A 168 10.03 30.61 25.20
N PHE A 169 10.21 29.70 24.24
CA PHE A 169 9.90 29.91 22.83
C PHE A 169 8.42 30.29 22.62
N PHE A 170 7.53 29.74 23.45
CA PHE A 170 6.10 30.04 23.45
C PHE A 170 5.72 31.19 24.39
N SER A 171 6.67 31.98 24.89
CA SER A 171 6.43 33.01 25.91
C SER A 171 5.29 33.99 25.60
N ARG A 172 5.05 34.29 24.32
CA ARG A 172 3.90 35.12 23.90
C ARG A 172 2.55 34.46 24.24
N LEU A 173 2.44 33.14 24.11
CA LEU A 173 1.24 32.37 24.41
C LEU A 173 1.07 32.11 25.91
N LEU A 174 2.14 32.22 26.69
CA LEU A 174 2.12 32.05 28.15
C LEU A 174 1.67 33.31 28.90
N LYS A 175 1.66 34.46 28.23
CA LYS A 175 1.21 35.73 28.81
C LYS A 175 -0.31 35.85 28.72
N SER A 176 -0.90 36.59 29.65
CA SER A 176 -2.31 36.97 29.57
C SER A 176 -2.61 37.69 28.26
N THR A 177 -3.75 37.38 27.64
CA THR A 177 -4.25 38.05 26.44
C THR A 177 -4.84 39.43 26.74
N GLY A 178 -4.88 39.83 28.02
CA GLY A 178 -5.42 41.12 28.46
C GLY A 178 -6.91 41.20 28.19
N GLU A 179 -7.31 42.28 27.50
CA GLU A 179 -8.71 42.50 27.12
C GLU A 179 -9.12 41.71 25.86
N ARG A 180 -8.18 41.05 25.17
CA ARG A 180 -8.50 40.26 23.97
C ARG A 180 -8.90 38.85 24.35
N GLU A 181 -10.01 38.40 23.82
CA GLU A 181 -10.43 37.00 23.88
C GLU A 181 -9.89 36.23 22.67
N ILE A 182 -9.40 35.01 22.91
CA ILE A 182 -9.00 34.08 21.85
C ILE A 182 -9.52 32.68 22.15
N SER A 183 -9.80 31.90 21.11
CA SER A 183 -10.11 30.49 21.27
C SER A 183 -8.85 29.64 21.47
N THR A 184 -9.01 28.42 21.99
CA THR A 184 -7.92 27.44 22.07
C THR A 184 -7.40 27.05 20.68
N THR A 185 -8.26 27.03 19.65
CA THR A 185 -7.86 26.83 18.25
C THR A 185 -6.93 27.94 17.78
N GLN A 186 -7.25 29.21 18.06
CA GLN A 186 -6.38 30.35 17.71
C GLN A 186 -5.04 30.28 18.44
N ALA A 187 -5.02 29.84 19.70
CA ALA A 187 -3.77 29.60 20.44
C ALA A 187 -2.93 28.47 19.81
N LEU A 188 -3.56 27.36 19.40
CA LEU A 188 -2.89 26.25 18.70
C LEU A 188 -2.28 26.70 17.38
N VAL A 189 -3.03 27.44 16.54
CA VAL A 189 -2.52 27.95 15.26
C VAL A 189 -1.34 28.91 15.46
N GLN A 190 -1.39 29.76 16.49
CA GLN A 190 -0.25 30.60 16.84
C GLN A 190 0.99 29.77 17.24
N ALA A 191 0.81 28.71 18.05
CA ALA A 191 1.90 27.81 18.42
C ALA A 191 2.49 27.09 17.20
N MET A 192 1.64 26.53 16.33
CA MET A 192 2.07 25.88 15.08
C MET A 192 2.81 26.85 14.16
N THR A 193 2.32 28.09 14.03
CA THR A 193 2.95 29.11 13.20
C THR A 193 4.35 29.47 13.72
N LEU A 194 4.53 29.54 15.05
CA LEU A 194 5.85 29.72 15.67
C LEU A 194 6.76 28.53 15.36
N LEU A 195 6.28 27.30 15.54
CA LEU A 195 7.04 26.09 15.23
C LEU A 195 7.48 26.03 13.76
N CYS A 196 6.63 26.43 12.83
CA CYS A 196 6.97 26.49 11.41
C CYS A 196 8.05 27.54 11.08
N ARG A 197 8.31 28.52 11.96
CA ARG A 197 9.39 29.52 11.82
C ARG A 197 10.69 29.10 12.48
N ASP A 198 10.66 28.05 13.30
CA ASP A 198 11.86 27.55 13.95
C ASP A 198 12.83 27.02 12.89
N GLU A 199 14.10 27.41 12.97
CA GLU A 199 15.10 27.04 11.97
C GLU A 199 15.43 25.55 11.95
N GLN A 200 15.23 24.85 13.08
CA GLN A 200 15.53 23.42 13.22
C GLN A 200 14.30 22.54 12.98
N LEU A 201 13.16 22.93 13.55
CA LEU A 201 11.91 22.16 13.48
C LEU A 201 10.99 22.58 12.37
N GLY A 202 11.13 23.78 11.82
CA GLY A 202 10.15 24.36 10.89
C GLY A 202 9.85 23.43 9.72
N SER A 203 10.88 22.87 9.08
CA SER A 203 10.74 21.92 7.96
C SER A 203 10.17 20.54 8.36
N ARG A 204 10.07 20.24 9.66
CA ARG A 204 9.52 18.98 10.18
C ARG A 204 8.03 19.07 10.48
N ILE A 205 7.50 20.27 10.65
CA ILE A 205 6.08 20.45 10.96
C ILE A 205 5.26 20.16 9.69
N VAL A 206 4.18 19.40 9.81
CA VAL A 206 3.29 19.10 8.68
C VAL A 206 1.87 19.51 9.06
N PRO A 207 1.45 20.76 8.80
CA PRO A 207 0.07 21.17 9.00
C PRO A 207 -0.82 20.53 7.93
N ILE A 208 -1.93 19.92 8.35
CA ILE A 208 -2.86 19.18 7.48
C ILE A 208 -4.28 19.61 7.81
N VAL A 209 -5.07 19.94 6.80
CA VAL A 209 -6.53 20.12 6.94
C VAL A 209 -7.29 19.45 5.80
N PRO A 210 -8.54 19.02 6.04
CA PRO A 210 -9.44 18.58 5.00
C PRO A 210 -10.36 19.76 4.61
N ASP A 211 -9.90 20.60 3.67
CA ASP A 211 -10.57 21.79 3.14
C ASP A 211 -10.61 23.01 4.09
N GLU A 212 -11.28 22.91 5.23
CA GLU A 212 -11.80 24.04 6.03
C GLU A 212 -10.76 24.83 6.87
N ALA A 213 -9.66 25.28 6.25
CA ALA A 213 -8.58 26.00 6.94
C ALA A 213 -9.00 27.34 7.57
N ARG A 214 -9.89 28.09 6.88
CA ARG A 214 -10.37 29.41 7.36
C ARG A 214 -11.21 29.28 8.63
N THR A 215 -12.01 28.21 8.74
CA THR A 215 -12.76 27.90 9.97
C THR A 215 -11.83 27.80 11.18
N PHE A 216 -10.64 27.21 10.99
CA PHE A 216 -9.66 27.05 12.07
C PHE A 216 -8.71 28.25 12.22
N GLY A 217 -8.85 29.30 11.41
CA GLY A 217 -7.96 30.48 11.41
C GLY A 217 -6.55 30.20 10.88
N MET A 218 -6.40 29.19 10.00
CA MET A 218 -5.11 28.74 9.47
C MET A 218 -4.70 29.45 8.17
N GLU A 219 -5.55 30.31 7.61
CA GLU A 219 -5.29 31.02 6.35
C GLU A 219 -4.03 31.91 6.38
N GLY A 220 -3.68 32.43 7.57
CA GLY A 220 -2.44 33.18 7.76
C GLY A 220 -1.17 32.36 7.51
N MET A 221 -1.26 31.03 7.58
CA MET A 221 -0.14 30.12 7.31
C MET A 221 0.14 29.97 5.81
N PHE A 222 -0.87 30.11 4.94
CA PHE A 222 -0.72 29.91 3.50
C PHE A 222 0.34 30.83 2.88
N ARG A 223 0.31 32.11 3.26
CA ARG A 223 1.29 33.08 2.79
C ARG A 223 2.70 32.80 3.32
N GLN A 224 2.80 32.22 4.52
CA GLN A 224 4.10 31.97 5.15
C GLN A 224 4.76 30.73 4.58
N ILE A 225 4.07 29.58 4.66
CA ILE A 225 4.65 28.27 4.36
C ILE A 225 4.14 27.64 3.06
N GLY A 226 3.12 28.23 2.43
CA GLY A 226 2.56 27.74 1.18
C GLY A 226 1.76 26.45 1.35
N ILE A 227 0.81 26.23 0.46
CA ILE A 227 0.07 24.98 0.32
C ILE A 227 0.82 24.12 -0.68
N TYR A 228 1.12 22.89 -0.30
CA TYR A 228 1.80 21.95 -1.18
C TYR A 228 0.92 21.64 -2.39
N ALA A 229 1.41 21.94 -3.58
CA ALA A 229 0.80 21.53 -4.84
C ALA A 229 1.89 21.07 -5.79
N HIS A 230 1.94 19.78 -6.11
CA HIS A 230 3.00 19.21 -6.95
C HIS A 230 3.09 19.88 -8.33
N GLU A 231 1.97 20.35 -8.87
CA GLU A 231 1.91 21.03 -10.17
C GLU A 231 2.05 22.56 -10.07
N GLY A 232 2.21 23.10 -8.86
CA GLY A 232 2.23 24.54 -8.57
C GLY A 232 0.87 25.24 -8.73
N GLN A 233 0.85 26.55 -8.52
CA GLN A 233 -0.35 27.39 -8.67
C GLN A 233 -0.77 27.48 -10.14
N LYS A 234 -1.95 26.96 -10.47
CA LYS A 234 -2.48 26.94 -11.86
C LYS A 234 -3.49 28.05 -12.19
N TYR A 235 -3.91 28.82 -11.19
CA TYR A 235 -4.98 29.81 -11.32
C TYR A 235 -4.70 31.03 -10.47
N GLU A 236 -5.36 32.15 -10.77
CA GLU A 236 -5.37 33.31 -9.88
C GLU A 236 -6.41 33.09 -8.76
N PRO A 237 -6.00 33.07 -7.49
CA PRO A 237 -6.93 32.91 -6.38
C PRO A 237 -7.98 34.03 -6.34
N VAL A 238 -9.24 33.68 -6.02
CA VAL A 238 -10.32 34.68 -5.86
C VAL A 238 -10.02 35.69 -4.75
N ASP A 239 -9.21 35.29 -3.78
CA ASP A 239 -8.78 36.13 -2.66
C ASP A 239 -7.41 36.79 -2.89
N ARG A 240 -6.91 36.84 -4.12
CA ARG A 240 -5.57 37.37 -4.46
C ARG A 240 -5.28 38.76 -3.88
N ASP A 241 -6.29 39.63 -3.84
CA ASP A 241 -6.19 40.99 -3.31
C ASP A 241 -6.26 41.06 -1.77
N GLN A 242 -6.52 39.94 -1.09
CA GLN A 242 -6.55 39.86 0.37
C GLN A 242 -5.13 39.65 0.92
N LEU A 243 -4.91 40.12 2.16
CA LEU A 243 -3.60 39.99 2.82
C LEU A 243 -3.14 38.54 3.00
N MET A 244 -4.11 37.64 3.19
CA MET A 244 -3.95 36.20 3.45
C MET A 244 -4.57 35.39 2.30
N TYR A 245 -4.09 35.65 1.08
CA TYR A 245 -4.56 34.93 -0.11
C TYR A 245 -4.06 33.48 -0.16
N TYR A 246 -4.80 32.65 -0.86
CA TYR A 246 -4.49 31.24 -1.07
C TYR A 246 -3.25 31.09 -1.97
N ARG A 247 -2.17 30.44 -1.47
CA ARG A 247 -0.90 30.31 -2.19
C ARG A 247 -0.45 28.86 -2.28
N GLU A 248 -0.57 28.29 -3.46
CA GLU A 248 -0.05 26.98 -3.81
C GLU A 248 1.39 27.07 -4.34
N ASP A 249 2.23 26.14 -3.91
CA ASP A 249 3.64 26.07 -4.28
C ASP A 249 4.10 24.59 -4.28
N GLN A 250 4.99 24.22 -5.21
CA GLN A 250 5.64 22.91 -5.22
C GLN A 250 6.49 22.67 -3.96
N LYS A 251 6.95 23.75 -3.33
CA LYS A 251 7.67 23.75 -2.05
C LYS A 251 6.76 24.08 -0.86
N GLY A 252 5.45 24.15 -1.08
CA GLY A 252 4.49 24.37 -0.01
C GLY A 252 4.61 23.29 1.05
N GLN A 253 4.40 23.67 2.30
CA GLN A 253 4.54 22.78 3.46
C GLN A 253 3.18 22.32 4.01
N PHE A 254 2.15 23.13 3.80
CA PHE A 254 0.81 22.87 4.29
C PHE A 254 0.10 21.85 3.36
N LEU A 255 -0.44 20.77 3.91
CA LEU A 255 -1.22 19.80 3.15
C LEU A 255 -2.71 20.15 3.21
N GLN A 256 -3.28 20.45 2.05
CA GLN A 256 -4.71 20.65 1.87
C GLN A 256 -5.27 19.45 1.12
N GLU A 257 -6.06 18.63 1.82
CA GLU A 257 -6.51 17.33 1.30
C GLU A 257 -7.93 17.40 0.69
N GLY A 258 -8.55 18.57 0.75
CA GLY A 258 -9.95 18.77 0.37
C GLY A 258 -10.91 18.05 1.31
N ILE A 259 -12.16 17.84 0.90
CA ILE A 259 -13.19 17.16 1.71
C ILE A 259 -12.92 15.64 1.70
N ASN A 260 -11.88 15.22 2.43
CA ASN A 260 -11.34 13.87 2.42
C ASN A 260 -10.64 13.55 3.76
N GLU A 261 -11.41 13.25 4.80
CA GLU A 261 -10.84 12.96 6.12
C GLU A 261 -9.98 11.69 6.13
N ASP A 262 -10.33 10.68 5.32
CA ASP A 262 -9.57 9.42 5.16
C ASP A 262 -8.22 9.65 4.44
N GLY A 263 -8.19 10.54 3.45
CA GLY A 263 -6.94 11.01 2.84
C GLY A 263 -6.09 11.81 3.83
N ALA A 264 -6.69 12.75 4.56
CA ALA A 264 -5.97 13.60 5.50
C ALA A 264 -5.35 12.83 6.67
N ILE A 265 -6.07 11.87 7.25
CA ILE A 265 -5.49 10.99 8.28
C ILE A 265 -4.42 10.07 7.69
N SER A 266 -4.55 9.63 6.43
CA SER A 266 -3.49 8.84 5.76
C SER A 266 -2.20 9.65 5.59
N SER A 267 -2.30 10.91 5.18
CA SER A 267 -1.17 11.85 5.15
C SER A 267 -0.58 12.08 6.55
N TRP A 268 -1.43 12.20 7.57
CA TRP A 268 -1.00 12.29 8.96
C TRP A 268 -0.24 11.03 9.42
N ILE A 269 -0.74 9.82 9.14
CA ILE A 269 -0.09 8.55 9.49
C ILE A 269 1.28 8.44 8.80
N ALA A 270 1.34 8.78 7.51
CA ALA A 270 2.58 8.74 6.74
C ALA A 270 3.65 9.67 7.36
N ALA A 271 3.28 10.90 7.70
CA ALA A 271 4.17 11.85 8.38
C ALA A 271 4.53 11.36 9.81
N ALA A 272 3.55 10.97 10.62
CA ALA A 272 3.72 10.56 12.01
C ALA A 272 4.58 9.30 12.16
N THR A 273 4.63 8.45 11.13
CA THR A 273 5.45 7.22 11.10
C THR A 273 6.73 7.35 10.27
N SER A 274 6.99 8.53 9.69
CA SER A 274 8.17 8.79 8.86
C SER A 274 9.48 8.50 9.61
N TYR A 275 9.54 8.74 10.93
CA TYR A 275 10.71 8.45 11.75
C TYR A 275 11.14 6.98 11.69
N SER A 276 10.20 6.06 11.50
CA SER A 276 10.43 4.62 11.37
C SER A 276 10.67 4.23 9.91
N ASN A 277 9.84 4.75 9.00
CA ASN A 277 9.84 4.31 7.60
C ASN A 277 11.02 4.88 6.80
N SER A 278 11.24 6.20 6.88
CA SER A 278 12.33 6.91 6.20
C SER A 278 13.52 7.15 7.11
N GLY A 279 13.31 7.19 8.44
CA GLY A 279 14.33 7.60 9.42
C GLY A 279 14.27 9.07 9.76
N ILE A 280 13.31 9.80 9.19
CA ILE A 280 13.16 11.24 9.34
C ILE A 280 11.91 11.56 10.17
N GLN A 281 12.11 12.16 11.34
CA GLN A 281 11.04 12.62 12.20
C GLN A 281 10.28 13.79 11.55
N MET A 282 8.98 13.60 11.38
CA MET A 282 8.04 14.65 10.98
C MET A 282 6.99 14.79 12.09
N ILE A 283 6.46 16.00 12.26
CA ILE A 283 5.53 16.37 13.33
C ILE A 283 4.24 16.87 12.69
N PRO A 284 3.29 15.97 12.36
CA PRO A 284 2.06 16.37 11.71
C PRO A 284 1.02 16.90 12.69
N PHE A 285 0.32 17.96 12.27
CA PHE A 285 -0.83 18.54 12.94
C PHE A 285 -2.03 18.47 12.01
N TYR A 286 -2.93 17.52 12.28
CA TYR A 286 -4.17 17.35 11.53
C TYR A 286 -5.31 18.06 12.27
N THR A 287 -5.82 19.14 11.69
CA THR A 287 -6.92 19.95 12.25
C THR A 287 -8.17 19.77 11.41
N PHE A 288 -9.27 19.38 12.06
CA PHE A 288 -10.54 19.03 11.41
C PHE A 288 -11.70 19.18 12.41
N TYR A 289 -12.94 19.10 11.93
CA TYR A 289 -14.10 19.07 12.81
C TYR A 289 -14.13 17.76 13.60
N SER A 290 -14.06 17.83 14.94
CA SER A 290 -13.89 16.65 15.80
C SER A 290 -14.89 15.51 15.56
N MET A 291 -16.12 15.82 15.14
CA MET A 291 -17.14 14.83 14.77
C MET A 291 -16.67 13.88 13.65
N PHE A 292 -15.82 14.33 12.73
CA PHE A 292 -15.29 13.54 11.63
C PHE A 292 -13.93 12.89 11.93
N GLY A 293 -13.55 12.80 13.21
CA GLY A 293 -12.38 12.06 13.66
C GLY A 293 -12.69 10.59 13.86
N PHE A 294 -12.62 10.15 15.12
CA PHE A 294 -12.86 8.75 15.53
C PHE A 294 -14.15 8.14 14.97
N GLN A 295 -15.22 8.93 14.79
CA GLN A 295 -16.48 8.42 14.24
C GLN A 295 -16.38 8.10 12.74
N ARG A 296 -15.60 8.85 11.96
CA ARG A 296 -15.54 8.73 10.49
C ARG A 296 -14.36 7.88 10.04
N VAL A 297 -13.19 8.03 10.67
CA VAL A 297 -11.94 7.37 10.28
C VAL A 297 -11.40 6.45 11.38
N GLY A 298 -12.29 5.89 12.20
CA GLY A 298 -11.92 5.12 13.38
C GLY A 298 -11.04 3.89 13.12
N ASP A 299 -11.14 3.25 11.96
CA ASP A 299 -10.28 2.08 11.63
C ASP A 299 -8.82 2.49 11.29
N LEU A 300 -8.59 3.78 11.03
CA LEU A 300 -7.26 4.35 10.74
C LEU A 300 -6.57 4.93 11.99
N ILE A 301 -7.24 4.99 13.15
CA ILE A 301 -6.72 5.56 14.41
C ILE A 301 -6.45 4.45 15.42
#